data_AF-A0A5S9MIQ5-F1
#
_entry.id   AF-A0A5S9MIQ5-F1
#
_cell.length_a   1.000
_cell.length_b   1.000
_cell.length_c   1.000
_cell.angle_alpha   90.00
_cell.angle_beta   90.00
_cell.angle_gamma   90.00
#
_symmetry.space_group_name_H-M   'P 1'
#
loop_
_entity.id
_entity.type
_entity.pdbx_description
1 polymer ?
#
loop_
_entity_poly.entity_id
_entity_poly.type
_entity_poly.pdbx_seq_one_letter_code
_entity_poly.pdbx_strand_id
1 'polypeptide(L)' 'MTSFQFTKMHGLGNNYIYVNQMKEQLPEEELSEIAIRVSSVYTGIGSDGMILICPHCCTCEDAHFQQ' A
#
# COMPACT_ATOMS: atom_id res chain seq x y z
N MET A 1 -3.75 -17.12 -7.08
CA MET A 1 -3.00 -16.57 -5.94
C MET A 1 -1.98 -15.61 -6.50
N THR A 2 -2.17 -14.33 -6.26
CA THR A 2 -1.33 -13.26 -6.79
C THR A 2 -0.25 -12.95 -5.76
N SER A 3 1.02 -12.96 -6.18
CA SER A 3 2.16 -12.59 -5.35
C SER A 3 2.81 -11.35 -5.95
N PHE A 4 3.02 -10.32 -5.13
CA PHE A 4 3.66 -9.07 -5.55
C PHE A 4 4.89 -8.78 -4.69
N GLN A 5 5.84 -8.06 -5.26
CA GLN A 5 7.03 -7.64 -4.55
C GLN A 5 6.76 -6.40 -3.71
N PHE A 6 7.13 -6.47 -2.44
CA PHE A 6 7.05 -5.35 -1.51
C PHE A 6 8.37 -5.18 -0.76
N THR A 7 8.58 -3.97 -0.25
CA THR A 7 9.74 -3.66 0.61
C THR A 7 9.22 -3.18 1.95
N LYS A 8 9.53 -3.91 3.03
CA LYS A 8 9.24 -3.46 4.40
C LYS A 8 10.38 -2.57 4.87
N MET A 9 10.07 -1.35 5.30
CA MET A 9 11.03 -0.46 5.93
C MET A 9 10.48 0.01 7.27
N HIS A 10 11.37 0.16 8.25
CA HIS A 10 11.02 0.67 9.57
C HIS A 10 11.96 1.81 9.95
N GLY A 11 11.43 2.80 10.67
CA GLY A 11 12.16 3.99 11.09
C GLY A 11 11.45 4.73 12.21
N LEU A 12 12.20 5.18 13.20
CA LEU A 12 11.68 5.96 14.36
C LEU A 12 10.49 5.31 15.08
N GLY A 13 10.43 3.98 15.11
CA GLY A 13 9.36 3.24 15.77
C GLY A 13 8.14 2.92 14.90
N ASN A 14 8.11 3.38 13.64
CA ASN A 14 7.06 3.06 12.69
C ASN A 14 7.56 2.09 11.62
N ASN A 15 6.69 1.23 11.12
CA ASN A 15 6.98 0.28 10.06
C ASN A 15 5.94 0.37 8.94
N TYR A 16 6.44 0.59 7.73
CA TYR A 16 5.65 0.73 6.52
C TYR A 16 6.04 -0.29 5.47
N ILE A 17 5.07 -0.64 4.64
CA ILE A 17 5.26 -1.54 3.52
C ILE A 17 5.15 -0.73 2.24
N TYR A 18 6.23 -0.73 1.47
CA TYR A 18 6.34 -0.01 0.21
C TYR A 18 6.04 -0.96 -0.94
N VAL A 19 5.09 -0.58 -1.78
CA VAL A 19 4.77 -1.30 -3.02
C VAL A 19 4.97 -0.37 -4.20
N ASN A 20 5.70 -0.83 -5.20
CA ASN A 20 6.00 -0.04 -6.38
C ASN A 20 4.97 -0.32 -7.48
N GLN A 21 4.02 0.60 -7.67
CA GLN A 21 2.96 0.50 -8.69
C GLN A 21 3.49 0.57 -10.12
N MET A 22 4.75 0.97 -10.34
CA MET A 22 5.37 0.91 -11.66
C MET A 22 5.74 -0.51 -12.09
N LYS A 23 6.01 -1.38 -11.12
CA LYS A 23 6.40 -2.78 -11.37
C LYS A 23 5.25 -3.74 -11.11
N GLU A 24 4.47 -3.45 -10.07
CA GLU A 24 3.35 -4.26 -9.60
C GLU A 24 2.06 -3.48 -9.83
N GLN A 25 1.22 -3.91 -10.78
CA GLN A 25 -0.09 -3.27 -10.98
C GLN A 25 -1.11 -3.91 -10.05
N LEU A 26 -1.48 -3.18 -9.00
CA LEU A 26 -2.55 -3.59 -8.09
C LEU A 26 -3.84 -2.82 -8.45
N PRO A 27 -4.99 -3.50 -8.55
CA PRO A 27 -6.25 -2.84 -8.85
C PRO A 27 -6.70 -1.95 -7.69
N GLU A 28 -7.15 -0.72 -8.00
CA GLU A 28 -7.52 0.33 -7.03
C GLU A 28 -8.55 -0.17 -6.01
N GLU A 29 -9.52 -0.95 -6.48
CA GLU A 29 -10.61 -1.53 -5.69
C GLU A 29 -10.11 -2.52 -4.62
N GLU A 30 -9.00 -3.21 -4.85
CA GLU A 30 -8.44 -4.16 -3.88
C GLU A 30 -7.39 -3.52 -2.95
N LEU A 31 -6.88 -2.31 -3.27
CA LEU A 31 -5.82 -1.67 -2.49
C LEU A 31 -6.17 -1.53 -1.00
N SER A 32 -7.42 -1.15 -0.71
CA SER A 32 -7.91 -0.98 0.66
C SER A 32 -7.90 -2.32 1.42
N GLU A 33 -8.40 -3.39 0.78
CA GLU A 33 -8.41 -4.72 1.41
C GLU A 33 -6.99 -5.27 1.59
N ILE A 34 -6.14 -5.10 0.59
CA ILE A 34 -4.74 -5.51 0.63
C ILE A 34 -4.03 -4.78 1.78
N ALA A 35 -4.20 -3.45 1.89
CA ALA A 35 -3.63 -2.65 2.97
C ALA A 35 -4.03 -3.17 4.35
N ILE A 36 -5.31 -3.46 4.56
CA ILE A 36 -5.83 -4.00 5.83
C ILE A 36 -5.23 -5.37 6.13
N ARG A 37 -5.25 -6.29 5.14
CA ARG A 37 -4.73 -7.66 5.32
C ARG A 37 -3.24 -7.67 5.61
N VAL A 38 -2.48 -6.84 4.91
CA VAL A 38 -1.02 -6.74 5.03
C VAL A 38 -0.62 -6.08 6.36
N SER A 39 -1.41 -5.11 6.84
CA SER A 39 -1.16 -4.39 8.10
C SER A 39 -1.50 -5.22 9.34
N SER A 40 -2.39 -6.20 9.22
CA SER A 40 -2.72 -7.12 10.32
C SER A 40 -1.48 -7.83 10.86
N VAL A 41 -1.24 -7.71 12.17
CA VAL A 41 -0.08 -8.32 12.86
C VAL A 41 -0.24 -9.84 13.00
N TYR A 42 -1.48 -10.33 13.06
CA TYR A 42 -1.77 -11.76 13.31
C TYR A 42 -1.84 -12.60 12.03
N THR A 43 -2.30 -12.00 10.93
CA THR A 43 -2.56 -12.71 9.66
C THR A 43 -1.72 -12.19 8.50
N GLY A 44 -1.09 -11.02 8.67
CA GLY A 44 -0.31 -10.33 7.64
C GLY A 44 1.15 -10.15 8.05
N ILE A 45 1.75 -9.07 7.55
CA ILE A 45 3.17 -8.75 7.76
C ILE A 45 3.38 -7.90 9.02
N GLY A 46 2.33 -7.21 9.47
CA GLY A 46 2.38 -6.25 10.58
C GLY A 46 3.06 -4.95 10.18
N SER A 47 2.25 -3.93 9.85
CA SER A 47 2.66 -2.57 9.48
C SER A 47 1.69 -1.54 10.01
N ASP A 48 2.17 -0.34 10.31
CA ASP A 48 1.30 0.81 10.61
C ASP A 48 0.50 1.23 9.36
N GLY A 49 1.04 0.92 8.17
CA GLY A 49 0.34 1.09 6.91
C GLY A 49 1.15 0.68 5.68
N MET A 50 0.51 0.81 4.52
CA MET A 50 1.10 0.56 3.21
C MET A 50 1.25 1.87 2.45
N ILE A 51 2.41 2.06 1.82
CA ILE A 51 2.74 3.20 0.97
C ILE A 51 2.89 2.72 -0.47
N LEU A 52 2.13 3.34 -1.37
CA LEU A 52 2.15 3.05 -2.80
C LEU A 52 3.03 4.07 -3.52
N ILE A 53 4.01 3.58 -4.28
CA ILE A 53 4.83 4.42 -5.15
C ILE A 53 4.21 4.40 -6.54
N CYS A 54 3.34 5.37 -6.82
CA CYS A 54 2.68 5.51 -8.11
C CYS A 54 3.57 6.29 -9.11
N PRO A 55 3.66 5.87 -10.39
CA PRO A 55 4.23 6.71 -11.42
C PRO A 55 3.39 7.98 -11.55
N HIS A 56 4.05 9.13 -11.55
CA HIS A 56 3.40 10.42 -11.81
C HIS A 56 3.02 10.48 -13.29
N CYS A 57 1.84 9.97 -13.64
CA CYS A 57 1.17 10.29 -14.88
C CYS A 57 -0.35 10.16 -14.69
N CYS A 58 -0.94 11.32 -14.43
CA CYS A 58 -2.29 11.76 -14.81
C CYS A 58 -3.51 10.98 -14.30
N THR A 59 -4.36 11.78 -13.64
CA THR A 59 -5.82 11.66 -13.43
C THR A 59 -6.31 10.56 -12.51
N CYS A 60 -6.49 10.92 -11.24
CA CYS A 60 -7.80 10.78 -10.61
C CYS A 60 -8.07 12.05 -9.79
N GLU A 61 -9.02 12.85 -10.27
CA GLU A 61 -9.89 13.68 -9.43
C GLU A 61 -10.49 12.77 -8.34
N ASP A 62 -10.89 13.33 -7.20
CA ASP A 62 -11.62 12.66 -6.10
C ASP A 62 -10.84 12.21 -4.84
N ALA A 63 -9.70 12.83 -4.53
CA ALA A 63 -9.32 12.95 -3.11
C ALA A 63 -10.19 14.03 -2.43
N HIS A 64 -11.48 13.74 -2.25
CA HIS A 64 -12.36 14.49 -1.36
C HIS A 64 -11.87 14.32 0.08
N PHE A 65 -10.90 15.14 0.45
CA PHE A 65 -10.55 15.40 1.85
C PHE A 65 -11.69 16.23 2.44
N GLN A 66 -12.76 15.57 2.89
CA GLN A 66 -13.72 16.22 3.78
C GLN A 66 -13.07 16.38 5.16
N GLN A 67 -13.05 17.65 5.57
CA GLN A 67 -12.57 18.19 6.83
C GLN A 67 -13.41 17.70 8.01
#